data_AF-A0A537SZ64-F1
#
_entry.id   AF-A0A537SZ64-F1
#
_cell.length_a   1.000
_cell.length_b   1.000
_cell.length_c   1.000
_cell.angle_alpha   90.00
_cell.angle_beta   90.00
_cell.angle_gamma   90.00
#
_symmetry.space_group_name_H-M   'P 1'
#
loop_
_entity.id
_entity.type
_entity.pdbx_description
1 polymer ?
#
loop_
_entity_poly.entity_id
_entity_poly.type
_entity_poly.pdbx_seq_one_letter_code
_entity_poly.pdbx_strand_id
1 'polypeptide(L)' 'MATPVVPNQFAVGKNRIIHKPTTATFNFETGQTTFKSIDWGSADEQLSSGQDYRKEDIARVAQQLLSKLPR' A
#
# COMPACT_ATOMS: atom_id res chain seq x y z
N MET A 1 4.14 -13.96 12.88
CA MET A 1 3.43 -14.31 11.63
C MET A 1 3.03 -13.01 10.98
N ALA A 2 3.34 -12.81 9.70
CA ALA A 2 2.95 -11.58 9.01
C ALA A 2 1.43 -11.50 8.93
N THR A 3 0.89 -10.31 9.18
CA THR A 3 -0.55 -10.03 9.08
C THR A 3 -0.92 -9.98 7.60
N PRO A 4 -1.97 -10.68 7.17
CA PRO A 4 -2.38 -10.68 5.77
C PRO A 4 -2.80 -9.27 5.36
N VAL A 5 -2.26 -8.82 4.24
CA VAL A 5 -2.60 -7.54 3.63
C VAL A 5 -3.76 -7.75 2.65
N VAL A 6 -4.84 -7.00 2.82
CA VAL A 6 -6.03 -7.07 1.95
C VAL A 6 -6.33 -5.73 1.27
N PRO A 7 -6.89 -5.71 0.04
CA PRO A 7 -7.16 -4.48 -0.69
C PRO A 7 -8.02 -3.46 0.06
N ASN A 8 -8.95 -3.91 0.91
CA ASN A 8 -9.84 -3.05 1.69
C ASN A 8 -9.11 -2.20 2.76
N GLN A 9 -7.88 -2.59 3.14
CA GLN A 9 -7.03 -1.82 4.03
C GLN A 9 -6.38 -0.61 3.33
N PHE A 10 -6.55 -0.49 2.01
CA PHE A 10 -6.02 0.62 1.23
C PHE A 10 -7.09 1.67 0.94
N ALA A 11 -6.69 2.94 1.00
CA ALA A 11 -7.42 4.04 0.41
C ALA A 11 -6.79 4.34 -0.96
N VAL A 12 -7.56 4.16 -2.03
CA VAL A 12 -7.11 4.43 -3.39
C VAL A 12 -7.62 5.81 -3.81
N GLY A 13 -6.70 6.74 -4.04
CA GLY A 13 -6.97 8.07 -4.57
C GLY A 13 -6.58 8.20 -6.04
N LYS A 14 -6.68 9.44 -6.57
CA LYS A 14 -6.40 9.73 -7.98
C LYS A 14 -4.93 9.52 -8.39
N ASN A 15 -4.01 9.79 -7.47
CA ASN A 15 -2.55 9.78 -7.70
C ASN A 15 -1.77 9.17 -6.52
N ARG A 16 -2.47 8.51 -5.59
CA ARG A 16 -1.84 7.85 -4.45
C ARG A 16 -2.71 6.74 -3.89
N ILE A 17 -2.05 5.70 -3.38
CA ILE A 17 -2.64 4.59 -2.64
C ILE A 17 -2.06 4.64 -1.23
N ILE A 18 -2.91 4.61 -0.20
CA ILE A 18 -2.48 4.70 1.20
C ILE A 18 -2.90 3.42 1.93
N HIS A 19 -1.96 2.69 2.51
CA HIS A 19 -2.24 1.59 3.41
C HIS A 19 -2.61 2.15 4.80
N LYS A 20 -3.89 2.09 5.15
CA LYS A 20 -4.42 2.71 6.38
C LYS A 20 -3.72 2.23 7.67
N PRO A 21 -3.42 0.92 7.85
CA PRO A 21 -2.82 0.43 9.09
C PRO A 21 -1.39 0.93 9.35
N THR A 22 -0.55 0.97 8.32
CA THR A 22 0.87 1.33 8.46
C THR A 22 1.19 2.73 7.95
N THR A 23 0.16 3.48 7.54
CA THR A 23 0.26 4.78 6.84
C THR A 23 1.16 4.78 5.60
N ALA A 24 1.51 3.61 5.05
CA ALA A 24 2.36 3.50 3.87
C ALA A 24 1.68 4.16 2.67
N THR A 25 2.36 5.11 2.04
CA THR A 25 1.84 5.94 0.97
C THR A 25 2.58 5.68 -0.34
N PHE A 26 1.85 5.22 -1.34
CA PHE A 26 2.35 4.93 -2.68
C PHE A 26 1.87 6.02 -3.62
N ASN A 27 2.79 6.89 -4.06
CA ASN A 27 2.47 7.94 -5.02
C ASN A 27 2.69 7.44 -6.44
N PHE A 28 1.74 7.71 -7.33
CA PHE A 28 1.80 7.39 -8.75
C PHE A 28 1.13 8.51 -9.56
N GLU A 29 1.38 8.52 -10.86
CA GLU A 29 0.69 9.42 -11.77
C GLU A 29 -0.43 8.67 -12.50
N THR A 30 -1.57 9.33 -12.71
CA THR A 30 -2.68 8.76 -13.50
C THR A 30 -2.15 8.27 -14.85
N GLY A 31 -2.52 7.04 -15.22
CA GLY A 31 -2.07 6.40 -16.46
C GLY A 31 -0.76 5.61 -16.33
N GLN A 32 -0.03 5.71 -15.21
CA GLN A 32 1.17 4.90 -14.96
C GLN A 32 0.84 3.58 -14.25
N THR A 33 1.62 2.55 -14.57
CA THR A 33 1.58 1.23 -13.90
C THR A 33 2.61 1.07 -12.80
N THR A 34 3.43 2.09 -12.56
CA THR A 34 4.52 2.07 -11.60
C THR A 34 4.34 3.18 -10.56
N PHE A 35 4.86 2.92 -9.37
CA PHE A 35 4.92 3.94 -8.32
C PHE A 35 6.10 4.87 -8.57
N LYS A 36 5.85 6.17 -8.45
CA LYS A 36 6.88 7.21 -8.55
C LYS A 36 7.68 7.32 -7.25
N SER A 37 7.00 7.16 -6.12
CA SER A 37 7.62 7.21 -4.80
C SER A 37 6.80 6.38 -3.82
N ILE A 38 7.48 5.72 -2.89
CA ILE A 38 6.85 4.90 -1.86
C ILE A 38 7.38 5.37 -0.51
N ASP A 39 6.47 5.86 0.33
CA ASP A 39 6.70 6.08 1.75
C ASP A 39 6.17 4.86 2.49
N TRP A 40 7.02 4.19 3.26
CA TRP A 40 6.65 2.96 3.92
C TRP A 40 5.94 3.17 5.26
N GLY A 41 5.94 4.39 5.82
CA GLY A 41 5.45 4.64 7.17
C GLY A 41 5.99 3.60 8.16
N SER A 42 5.08 2.96 8.89
CA SER A 42 5.36 1.87 9.83
C SER A 42 5.21 0.47 9.22
N ALA A 43 5.38 0.32 7.90
CA ALA A 43 5.48 -0.99 7.28
C ALA A 43 6.79 -1.65 7.71
N ASP A 44 6.76 -2.97 7.92
CA ASP A 44 7.83 -3.77 8.53
C ASP A 44 8.08 -3.47 10.01
N GLU A 45 7.28 -2.58 10.63
CA GLU A 45 7.27 -2.37 12.07
C GLU A 45 6.10 -3.12 12.70
N GLN A 46 6.32 -3.65 13.90
CA GLN A 46 5.24 -4.21 14.70
C GLN A 46 4.38 -3.05 15.22
N LEU A 47 3.17 -2.93 14.69
CA LEU A 47 2.21 -1.93 15.14
C LEU A 47 1.78 -2.22 16.59
N SER A 48 1.39 -1.18 17.32
CA SER A 48 0.90 -1.31 18.71
C SER A 48 -0.32 -2.22 18.84
N SER A 49 -1.05 -2.46 17.74
CA SER A 49 -2.16 -3.42 17.65
C SER A 49 -1.71 -4.88 17.53
N GLY A 50 -0.41 -5.17 17.58
CA GLY A 50 0.16 -6.51 17.41
C GLY A 50 0.22 -6.98 15.95
N GLN A 51 -0.08 -6.10 15.01
CA GLN A 51 -0.07 -6.39 13.57
C GLN A 51 1.33 -6.14 13.00
N ASP A 52 1.78 -7.07 12.17
CA ASP A 52 3.08 -7.04 11.49
C ASP A 52 2.82 -7.08 9.99
N TYR A 53 2.87 -5.93 9.33
CA TYR A 53 2.62 -5.86 7.88
C TYR A 53 3.93 -5.70 7.13
N ARG A 54 4.28 -6.70 6.32
CA ARG A 54 5.51 -6.65 5.52
C ARG A 54 5.38 -5.71 4.34
N LYS A 55 6.46 -4.97 4.07
CA LYS A 55 6.56 -4.08 2.91
C LYS A 55 6.25 -4.81 1.60
N GLU A 56 6.74 -6.04 1.45
CA GLU A 56 6.52 -6.87 0.25
C GLU A 56 5.04 -7.15 -0.02
N ASP A 57 4.30 -7.56 1.02
CA ASP A 57 2.86 -7.83 0.92
C ASP A 57 2.07 -6.54 0.61
N ILE A 58 2.43 -5.43 1.26
CA ILE A 58 1.81 -4.12 1.01
C ILE A 58 2.07 -3.67 -0.43
N ALA A 59 3.31 -3.74 -0.92
CA ALA A 59 3.64 -3.38 -2.30
C ALA A 59 2.90 -4.24 -3.31
N ARG A 60 2.82 -5.56 -3.07
CA ARG A 60 2.13 -6.48 -3.95
C ARG A 60 0.66 -6.13 -4.11
N VAL A 61 -0.03 -5.87 -3.01
CA VAL A 61 -1.45 -5.50 -3.04
C VAL A 61 -1.65 -4.10 -3.62
N ALA A 62 -0.79 -3.13 -3.27
CA ALA A 62 -0.83 -1.80 -3.86
C ALA A 62 -0.65 -1.85 -5.39
N GLN A 63 0.28 -2.66 -5.91
CA GLN A 63 0.49 -2.86 -7.35
C GLN A 63 -0.73 -3.47 -8.04
N GLN A 64 -1.40 -4.44 -7.39
CA GLN A 64 -2.64 -5.01 -7.90
C GLN A 64 -3.76 -3.96 -7.97
N LEU A 65 -3.86 -3.08 -6.97
CA LEU A 65 -4.81 -1.97 -6.97
C LEU A 65 -4.52 -0.98 -8.11
N LEU A 66 -3.26 -0.58 -8.28
CA LEU A 66 -2.83 0.31 -9.36
C LEU A 66 -3.17 -0.27 -10.74
N SER A 67 -2.92 -1.56 -10.94
CA SER A 67 -3.21 -2.26 -12.20
C SER A 67 -4.70 -2.37 -12.52
N LYS A 68 -5.57 -2.25 -11.51
CA LYS A 68 -7.03 -2.27 -11.65
C LYS A 68 -7.65 -0.89 -11.85
N LEU A 69 -6.87 0.18 -11.70
CA LEU A 69 -7.38 1.53 -11.89
C LEU A 69 -7.62 1.82 -13.38
N PRO A 70 -8.76 2.45 -13.73
CA PRO A 70 -8.99 2.90 -15.09
C PRO A 70 -7.95 3.97 -15.45
N ARG A 71 -7.40 3.84 -16.66
CA ARG A 71 -6.38 4.74 -17.20
C ARG A 71 -7.00 5.98 -17.84
#